data_AF-A0A5C3ML83-F1
#
_entry.id   AF-A0A5C3ML83-F1
#
_cell.length_a   1.000
_cell.length_b   1.000
_cell.length_c   1.000
_cell.angle_alpha   90.00
_cell.angle_beta   90.00
_cell.angle_gamma   90.00
#
_symmetry.space_group_name_H-M   'P 1'
#
loop_
_entity.id
_entity.type
_entity.pdbx_description
1 polymer ?
#
loop_
_entity_poly.entity_id
_entity_poly.type
_entity_poly.pdbx_seq_one_letter_code
_entity_poly.pdbx_strand_id
1 'polypeptide(L)'
;MTILEDQDIQGNPSAPPSYSNLPDVPEDIRHVKPTNYLYIVRSFGLIDDTYVIDPTYEPTIPSYMLPKVKEGQKRKNLCLCSTFGSVKADVWIRAGSARGMSAEKHEKRRTSIKASSDCRPVTVKHAESGNPFHLVCDSAASVVVYLPRTFSGLLVTGTDLGSVRYSPEVSARLTVLSEINGIRYRFLGDYESSNWDKDAEHWEGDEVRLHTGMGTIRVAFLDEEWPTIRRSSWFFRCILLTATSLLAIWVVAIVS
;
A
#
# COMPACT_ATOMS: atom_id res chain seq x y z
N MET A 1 -52.17 33.77 32.34
CA MET A 1 -50.97 33.18 32.95
C MET A 1 -50.61 31.99 32.06
N THR A 2 -49.59 32.17 31.24
CA THR A 2 -49.36 31.40 30.01
C THR A 2 -48.62 30.11 30.32
N ILE A 3 -49.12 28.98 29.82
CA ILE A 3 -48.48 27.67 29.90
C ILE A 3 -47.45 27.63 28.77
N LEU A 4 -46.18 27.38 29.11
CA LEU A 4 -45.11 27.15 28.14
C LEU A 4 -45.12 25.67 27.76
N GLU A 5 -45.32 25.39 26.46
CA GLU A 5 -45.11 24.09 25.84
C GLU A 5 -43.61 23.90 25.57
N ASP A 6 -43.01 22.91 26.21
CA ASP A 6 -41.70 22.36 25.83
C ASP A 6 -41.88 21.53 24.54
N GLN A 7 -41.26 21.98 23.44
CA GLN A 7 -41.10 21.16 22.23
C GLN A 7 -39.74 20.45 22.28
N ASP A 8 -39.79 19.15 22.57
CA ASP A 8 -38.68 18.22 22.34
C ASP A 8 -38.40 18.11 20.82
N ILE A 9 -37.30 18.72 20.36
CA ILE A 9 -36.72 18.43 19.04
C ILE A 9 -35.96 17.11 19.15
N GLN A 10 -36.70 16.01 19.04
CA GLN A 10 -36.12 14.67 18.94
C GLN A 10 -35.57 14.48 17.53
N GLY A 11 -34.31 14.88 17.33
CA GLY A 11 -33.56 14.65 16.10
C GLY A 11 -33.47 13.15 15.80
N ASN A 12 -34.20 12.72 14.77
CA ASN A 12 -34.17 11.35 14.27
C ASN A 12 -32.73 10.98 13.88
N PRO A 13 -32.09 9.95 14.45
CA PRO A 13 -30.77 9.52 14.02
C PRO A 13 -30.88 9.02 12.58
N SER A 14 -30.30 9.79 11.65
CA SER A 14 -30.26 9.46 10.22
C SER A 14 -29.78 8.01 10.04
N ALA A 15 -30.60 7.20 9.35
CA ALA A 15 -30.25 5.84 8.99
C ALA A 15 -28.86 5.79 8.32
N PRO A 16 -28.04 4.76 8.57
CA PRO A 16 -26.73 4.65 7.95
C PRO A 16 -26.88 4.65 6.41
N PRO A 17 -25.96 5.30 5.68
CA PRO A 17 -26.03 5.37 4.23
C PRO A 17 -26.09 3.96 3.63
N SER A 18 -26.98 3.77 2.65
CA SER A 18 -27.08 2.50 1.93
C SER A 18 -25.87 2.34 1.01
N TYR A 19 -25.02 1.35 1.30
CA TYR A 19 -23.80 1.05 0.54
C TYR A 19 -24.05 0.26 -0.75
N SER A 20 -25.31 -0.01 -1.10
CA SER A 20 -25.67 -0.88 -2.22
C SER A 20 -25.37 -0.27 -3.59
N ASN A 21 -25.18 1.05 -3.68
CA ASN A 21 -24.87 1.76 -4.92
C ASN A 21 -23.82 2.85 -4.66
N LEU A 22 -22.54 2.50 -4.72
CA LEU A 22 -21.42 3.43 -4.61
C LEU A 22 -20.88 3.76 -6.01
N PRO A 23 -21.29 4.89 -6.62
CA PRO A 23 -20.85 5.25 -7.97
C PRO A 23 -19.35 5.56 -8.06
N ASP A 24 -18.71 5.90 -6.92
CA ASP A 24 -17.29 6.19 -6.79
C ASP A 24 -16.40 4.93 -6.67
N VAL A 25 -17.01 3.75 -6.59
CA VAL A 25 -16.32 2.46 -6.51
C VAL A 25 -16.54 1.70 -7.83
N PRO A 26 -15.47 1.16 -8.46
CA PRO A 26 -15.56 0.35 -9.67
C PRO A 26 -16.52 -0.83 -9.53
N GLU A 27 -17.28 -1.12 -10.59
CA GLU A 27 -18.37 -2.12 -10.58
C GLU A 27 -17.92 -3.51 -10.12
N ASP A 28 -16.72 -3.91 -10.54
CA ASP A 28 -16.11 -5.19 -10.20
C ASP A 28 -15.85 -5.36 -8.70
N ILE A 29 -15.66 -4.27 -7.95
CA ILE A 29 -15.39 -4.31 -6.50
C ILE A 29 -16.52 -3.72 -5.64
N ARG A 30 -17.67 -3.34 -6.23
CA ARG A 30 -18.84 -2.83 -5.46
C ARG A 30 -19.41 -3.84 -4.47
N HIS A 31 -19.15 -5.13 -4.68
CA HIS A 31 -19.56 -6.19 -3.75
C HIS A 31 -18.70 -6.22 -2.46
N VAL A 32 -17.55 -5.55 -2.45
CA VAL A 32 -16.67 -5.44 -1.28
C VAL A 32 -17.24 -4.38 -0.34
N LYS A 33 -17.59 -4.80 0.88
CA LYS A 33 -18.14 -3.88 1.89
C LYS A 33 -17.07 -2.86 2.34
N PRO A 34 -17.35 -1.55 2.29
CA PRO A 34 -16.45 -0.54 2.82
C PRO A 34 -16.14 -0.76 4.31
N THR A 35 -14.92 -0.44 4.71
CA THR A 35 -14.45 -0.62 6.08
C THR A 35 -13.62 0.56 6.57
N ASN A 36 -13.49 0.68 7.89
CA ASN A 36 -12.59 1.59 8.56
C ASN A 36 -12.07 0.93 9.84
N TYR A 37 -10.84 1.25 10.21
CA TYR A 37 -10.15 0.67 11.37
C TYR A 37 -10.05 -0.87 11.33
N LEU A 38 -9.81 -1.46 10.15
CA LEU A 38 -9.68 -2.91 9.98
C LEU A 38 -8.25 -3.38 10.34
N TYR A 39 -8.17 -4.41 11.18
CA TYR A 39 -6.91 -5.06 11.58
C TYR A 39 -6.97 -6.56 11.27
N ILE A 40 -6.10 -7.03 10.38
CA ILE A 40 -5.89 -8.45 10.09
C ILE A 40 -4.45 -8.78 10.44
N VAL A 41 -4.28 -9.54 11.51
CA VAL A 41 -2.97 -10.00 12.01
C VAL A 41 -2.97 -11.51 12.05
N ARG A 42 -2.06 -12.15 11.33
CA ARG A 42 -1.96 -13.62 11.26
C ARG A 42 -0.52 -14.07 11.49
N SER A 43 -0.32 -15.13 12.27
CA SER A 43 1.02 -15.73 12.37
C SER A 43 1.36 -16.51 11.10
N PHE A 44 0.40 -17.25 10.57
CA PHE A 44 0.53 -18.08 9.38
C PHE A 44 -0.55 -17.75 8.34
N GLY A 45 -0.28 -18.10 7.09
CA GLY A 45 -1.24 -17.98 6.00
C GLY A 45 -1.12 -16.67 5.22
N LEU A 46 -1.54 -16.75 3.97
CA LEU A 46 -1.59 -15.65 3.03
C LEU A 46 -2.71 -14.67 3.41
N ILE A 47 -2.44 -13.37 3.30
CA ILE A 47 -3.46 -12.34 3.18
C ILE A 47 -3.48 -11.98 1.69
N ASP A 48 -4.56 -12.33 0.98
CA ASP A 48 -4.77 -12.02 -0.45
C ASP A 48 -6.23 -11.63 -0.62
N ASP A 49 -6.50 -10.33 -0.64
CA ASP A 49 -7.86 -9.80 -0.67
C ASP A 49 -7.92 -8.35 -1.19
N THR A 50 -9.13 -7.90 -1.48
CA THR A 50 -9.44 -6.52 -1.89
C THR A 50 -10.10 -5.77 -0.73
N TYR A 51 -9.67 -4.53 -0.50
CA TYR A 51 -10.15 -3.69 0.61
C TYR A 51 -10.64 -2.34 0.09
N VAL A 52 -11.89 -2.01 0.40
CA VAL A 52 -12.45 -0.67 0.16
C VAL A 52 -12.49 0.09 1.48
N ILE A 53 -11.75 1.18 1.56
CA ILE A 53 -11.64 2.02 2.76
C ILE A 53 -12.53 3.24 2.61
N ASP A 54 -13.38 3.46 3.62
CA ASP A 54 -14.13 4.70 3.80
C ASP A 54 -13.72 5.35 5.13
N PRO A 55 -12.86 6.38 5.12
CA PRO A 55 -12.43 7.08 6.33
C PRO A 55 -13.56 7.75 7.12
N THR A 56 -14.68 8.09 6.46
CA THR A 56 -15.89 8.63 7.12
C THR A 56 -16.80 7.55 7.67
N TYR A 57 -16.59 6.29 7.30
CA TYR A 57 -17.35 5.20 7.89
C TYR A 57 -16.95 5.04 9.35
N GLU A 58 -17.91 5.21 10.24
CA GLU A 58 -17.77 4.91 11.67
C GLU A 58 -18.45 3.58 11.96
N PRO A 59 -17.76 2.44 11.79
CA PRO A 59 -18.30 1.18 12.23
C PRO A 59 -18.39 1.18 13.75
N THR A 60 -19.51 0.69 14.30
CA THR A 60 -19.66 0.41 15.73
C THR A 60 -18.81 -0.82 16.09
N ILE A 61 -17.49 -0.69 16.10
CA ILE A 61 -16.57 -1.73 16.52
C ILE A 61 -16.39 -1.59 18.04
N PRO A 62 -16.74 -2.61 18.83
CA PRO A 62 -16.51 -2.56 20.27
C PRO A 62 -15.04 -2.29 20.57
N SER A 63 -14.76 -1.37 21.50
CA SER A 63 -13.41 -0.89 21.79
C SER A 63 -12.44 -2.02 22.19
N TYR A 64 -12.93 -3.10 22.79
CA TYR A 64 -12.13 -4.27 23.17
C TYR A 64 -11.66 -5.12 21.97
N MET A 65 -12.31 -5.00 20.80
CA MET A 65 -11.89 -5.67 19.57
C MET A 65 -10.81 -4.88 18.82
N LEU A 66 -10.60 -3.62 19.19
CA LEU A 66 -9.64 -2.75 18.54
C LEU A 66 -8.30 -2.81 19.29
N PRO A 67 -7.17 -2.83 18.57
CA PRO A 67 -5.88 -2.71 19.22
C PRO A 67 -5.78 -1.42 20.04
N LYS A 68 -5.17 -1.54 21.22
CA LYS A 68 -4.82 -0.38 22.04
C LYS A 68 -3.84 0.49 21.27
N VAL A 69 -4.19 1.77 21.11
CA VAL A 69 -3.33 2.76 20.47
C VAL A 69 -2.54 3.46 21.58
N LYS A 70 -1.23 3.62 21.39
CA LYS A 70 -0.39 4.34 22.36
C LYS A 70 -0.76 5.83 22.36
N GLU A 71 -0.53 6.50 23.49
CA GLU A 71 -0.70 7.95 23.59
C GLU A 71 0.10 8.66 22.48
N GLY A 72 -0.54 9.63 21.82
CA GLY A 72 0.05 10.36 20.69
C GLY A 72 0.02 9.63 19.34
N GLN A 73 -0.38 8.35 19.26
CA GLN A 73 -0.52 7.66 17.98
C GLN A 73 -1.94 7.78 17.42
N LYS A 74 -2.06 7.97 16.10
CA LYS A 74 -3.35 7.89 15.39
C LYS A 74 -3.64 6.43 15.01
N ARG A 75 -4.90 6.02 15.13
CA ARG A 75 -5.35 4.69 14.70
C ARG A 75 -5.24 4.59 13.17
N LYS A 76 -4.86 3.42 12.66
CA LYS A 76 -4.77 3.16 11.21
C LYS A 76 -6.15 2.79 10.67
N ASN A 77 -6.45 3.19 9.44
CA ASN A 77 -7.68 2.80 8.75
C ASN A 77 -7.62 1.35 8.27
N LEU A 78 -6.43 0.88 7.89
CA LEU A 78 -6.17 -0.50 7.51
C LEU A 78 -4.80 -0.98 8.02
N CYS A 79 -4.76 -2.17 8.62
CA CYS A 79 -3.53 -2.80 9.09
C CYS A 79 -3.53 -4.29 8.75
N LEU A 80 -2.67 -4.70 7.83
CA LEU A 80 -2.48 -6.08 7.38
C LEU A 80 -1.09 -6.55 7.82
N CYS A 81 -1.01 -7.54 8.71
CA CYS A 81 0.27 -8.05 9.22
C CYS A 81 0.30 -9.58 9.15
N SER A 82 1.38 -10.15 8.64
CA SER A 82 1.61 -11.59 8.66
C SER A 82 3.03 -11.95 9.10
N THR A 83 3.23 -12.90 10.01
CA THR A 83 4.61 -13.27 10.42
C THR A 83 5.27 -14.16 9.37
N PHE A 84 4.63 -15.29 9.03
CA PHE A 84 5.20 -16.28 8.11
C PHE A 84 4.53 -16.32 6.73
N GLY A 85 3.45 -15.57 6.53
CA GLY A 85 2.72 -15.50 5.27
C GLY A 85 3.00 -14.22 4.50
N SER A 86 2.76 -14.23 3.19
CA SER A 86 2.81 -13.02 2.36
C SER A 86 1.56 -12.18 2.54
N VAL A 87 1.67 -10.91 2.19
CA VAL A 87 0.54 -9.99 2.09
C VAL A 87 0.43 -9.53 0.64
N LYS A 88 -0.74 -9.72 0.03
CA LYS A 88 -1.12 -9.22 -1.27
C LYS A 88 -2.46 -8.50 -1.08
N ALA A 89 -2.49 -7.21 -1.36
CA ALA A 89 -3.67 -6.41 -1.07
C ALA A 89 -3.94 -5.43 -2.20
N ASP A 90 -5.17 -5.44 -2.70
CA ASP A 90 -5.69 -4.42 -3.59
C ASP A 90 -6.52 -3.44 -2.75
N VAL A 91 -6.08 -2.19 -2.66
CA VAL A 91 -6.60 -1.20 -1.71
C VAL A 91 -7.19 0.00 -2.46
N TRP A 92 -8.50 0.17 -2.29
CA TRP A 92 -9.27 1.30 -2.80
C TRP A 92 -9.65 2.23 -1.64
N ILE A 93 -9.52 3.53 -1.81
CA ILE A 93 -10.03 4.53 -0.86
C ILE A 93 -11.16 5.26 -1.56
N ARG A 94 -12.32 5.37 -0.90
CA ARG A 94 -13.46 6.10 -1.48
C ARG A 94 -13.11 7.56 -1.77
N ALA A 95 -13.67 8.10 -2.84
CA ALA A 95 -13.42 9.48 -3.23
C ALA A 95 -14.21 10.43 -2.31
N GLY A 96 -13.61 11.57 -1.94
CA GLY A 96 -14.27 12.60 -1.12
C GLY A 96 -14.52 12.25 0.35
N SER A 97 -14.39 10.99 0.76
CA SER A 97 -14.60 10.54 2.14
C SER A 97 -13.57 11.05 3.16
N ALA A 98 -12.45 11.65 2.74
CA ALA A 98 -11.53 12.32 3.67
C ALA A 98 -11.73 13.84 3.73
N ARG A 99 -12.45 14.45 2.77
CA ARG A 99 -12.63 15.92 2.67
C ARG A 99 -13.80 16.47 3.48
N GLY A 100 -14.72 15.63 3.93
CA GLY A 100 -16.00 16.04 4.53
C GLY A 100 -16.04 16.15 6.06
N MET A 101 -14.96 15.89 6.80
CA MET A 101 -14.98 15.95 8.26
C MET A 101 -14.73 17.37 8.78
N SER A 102 -15.80 18.06 9.18
CA SER A 102 -15.94 19.30 9.98
C SER A 102 -14.85 20.38 9.83
N ALA A 103 -15.29 21.56 9.37
CA ALA A 103 -14.52 22.80 9.31
C ALA A 103 -14.03 23.36 10.67
N GLU A 104 -14.43 22.76 11.80
CA GLU A 104 -14.07 23.26 13.14
C GLU A 104 -12.74 22.73 13.68
N LYS A 105 -12.11 21.75 13.00
CA LYS A 105 -10.76 21.28 13.35
C LYS A 105 -9.99 20.97 12.07
N HIS A 106 -9.19 21.92 11.62
CA HIS A 106 -8.29 21.86 10.47
C HIS A 106 -7.18 20.80 10.62
N GLU A 107 -7.52 19.52 10.76
CA GLU A 107 -6.58 18.43 10.47
C GLU A 107 -7.14 17.64 9.30
N LYS A 108 -6.64 17.87 8.08
CA LYS A 108 -6.95 17.00 6.95
C LYS A 108 -6.38 15.62 7.28
N ARG A 109 -7.26 14.71 7.70
CA ARG A 109 -6.86 13.35 8.08
C ARG A 109 -6.51 12.54 6.83
N ARG A 110 -5.21 12.26 6.66
CA ARG A 110 -4.71 11.27 5.70
C ARG A 110 -5.22 9.87 6.04
N THR A 111 -5.59 9.10 5.02
CA THR A 111 -5.95 7.68 5.21
C THR A 111 -4.69 6.87 5.50
N SER A 112 -4.59 6.26 6.67
CA SER A 112 -3.40 5.54 7.15
C SER A 112 -3.52 4.04 6.91
N ILE A 113 -2.63 3.48 6.10
CA ILE A 113 -2.60 2.07 5.68
C ILE A 113 -1.25 1.48 6.07
N LYS A 114 -1.27 0.28 6.67
CA LYS A 114 -0.07 -0.53 6.91
C LYS A 114 -0.23 -1.93 6.33
N ALA A 115 0.78 -2.39 5.60
CA ALA A 115 0.93 -3.78 5.20
C ALA A 115 2.33 -4.27 5.60
N SER A 116 2.45 -5.37 6.35
CA SER A 116 3.76 -5.90 6.71
C SER A 116 3.86 -7.41 6.76
N SER A 117 5.05 -7.95 6.46
CA SER A 117 5.37 -9.36 6.65
C SER A 117 6.78 -9.63 7.16
N ASP A 118 6.91 -10.42 8.22
CA ASP A 118 8.21 -10.65 8.86
C ASP A 118 9.13 -11.58 8.05
N CYS A 119 8.59 -12.35 7.09
CA CYS A 119 9.36 -13.37 6.36
C CYS A 119 9.07 -13.44 4.86
N ARG A 120 7.95 -12.90 4.38
CA ARG A 120 7.47 -13.10 3.01
C ARG A 120 7.20 -11.79 2.30
N PRO A 121 7.07 -11.80 0.96
CA PRO A 121 6.84 -10.57 0.21
C PRO A 121 5.52 -9.89 0.59
N VAL A 122 5.53 -8.56 0.46
CA VAL A 122 4.35 -7.69 0.56
C VAL A 122 4.12 -7.07 -0.81
N THR A 123 2.91 -7.22 -1.35
CA THR A 123 2.45 -6.58 -2.58
C THR A 123 1.21 -5.75 -2.28
N VAL A 124 1.26 -4.45 -2.56
CA VAL A 124 0.11 -3.57 -2.39
C VAL A 124 -0.17 -2.84 -3.70
N LYS A 125 -1.39 -2.94 -4.18
CA LYS A 125 -1.90 -2.09 -5.25
C LYS A 125 -2.81 -1.04 -4.62
N HIS A 126 -2.43 0.23 -4.71
CA HIS A 126 -3.29 1.30 -4.28
C HIS A 126 -3.92 1.97 -5.50
N ALA A 127 -5.24 2.08 -5.48
CA ALA A 127 -6.01 2.66 -6.56
C ALA A 127 -6.55 4.06 -6.24
N GLU A 128 -6.95 4.76 -7.29
CA GLU A 128 -7.22 6.19 -7.23
C GLU A 128 -8.27 6.56 -6.18
N SER A 129 -7.92 7.58 -5.41
CA SER A 129 -8.54 7.90 -4.12
C SER A 129 -9.09 9.32 -4.08
N GLY A 130 -8.49 10.26 -4.84
CA GLY A 130 -8.76 11.70 -4.77
C GLY A 130 -8.48 12.34 -3.39
N ASN A 131 -8.07 11.53 -2.41
CA ASN A 131 -7.81 11.88 -1.02
C ASN A 131 -6.38 11.50 -0.64
N PRO A 132 -5.68 12.35 0.14
CA PRO A 132 -4.36 12.03 0.64
C PRO A 132 -4.30 10.76 1.48
N PHE A 133 -3.26 9.96 1.27
CA PHE A 133 -3.03 8.74 2.05
C PHE A 133 -1.59 8.61 2.54
N HIS A 134 -1.42 7.82 3.60
CA HIS A 134 -0.13 7.43 4.14
C HIS A 134 -0.04 5.90 4.14
N LEU A 135 0.79 5.35 3.25
CA LEU A 135 1.01 3.91 3.10
C LEU A 135 2.37 3.52 3.69
N VAL A 136 2.37 2.56 4.61
CA VAL A 136 3.58 1.94 5.13
C VAL A 136 3.62 0.48 4.73
N CYS A 137 4.66 0.08 4.01
CA CYS A 137 4.95 -1.31 3.69
C CYS A 137 6.29 -1.74 4.27
N ASP A 138 6.30 -2.83 5.01
CA ASP A 138 7.53 -3.39 5.61
C ASP A 138 7.61 -4.90 5.37
N SER A 139 8.77 -5.38 4.94
CA SER A 139 8.97 -6.82 4.78
C SER A 139 10.42 -7.23 4.96
N ALA A 140 10.70 -8.35 5.62
CA ALA A 140 12.06 -8.90 5.60
C ALA A 140 12.49 -9.40 4.21
N ALA A 141 11.56 -9.56 3.26
CA ALA A 141 11.82 -10.12 1.92
C ALA A 141 11.72 -9.09 0.78
N SER A 142 10.55 -8.89 0.16
CA SER A 142 10.43 -7.97 -0.97
C SER A 142 9.14 -7.20 -0.88
N VAL A 143 9.19 -5.93 -1.26
CA VAL A 143 8.04 -5.04 -1.23
C VAL A 143 7.76 -4.60 -2.66
N VAL A 144 6.53 -4.81 -3.13
CA VAL A 144 6.07 -4.36 -4.43
C VAL A 144 4.87 -3.45 -4.22
N VAL A 145 4.96 -2.22 -4.70
CA VAL A 145 3.85 -1.27 -4.62
C VAL A 145 3.49 -0.77 -6.00
N TYR A 146 2.20 -0.77 -6.29
CA TYR A 146 1.62 -0.14 -7.47
C TYR A 146 0.81 1.06 -7.02
N LEU A 147 1.14 2.23 -7.57
CA LEU A 147 0.52 3.51 -7.22
C LEU A 147 -0.39 3.99 -8.36
N PRO A 148 -1.41 4.81 -8.08
CA PRO A 148 -2.16 5.47 -9.14
C PRO A 148 -1.28 6.53 -9.82
N ARG A 149 -1.51 6.82 -11.10
CA ARG A 149 -0.75 7.87 -11.83
C ARG A 149 -0.91 9.26 -11.23
N THR A 150 -2.00 9.46 -10.50
CA THR A 150 -2.34 10.70 -9.79
C THR A 150 -1.64 10.85 -8.45
N PHE A 151 -0.89 9.83 -7.99
CA PHE A 151 -0.02 9.96 -6.83
C PHE A 151 0.92 11.15 -7.00
N SER A 152 0.92 12.04 -6.01
CA SER A 152 1.84 13.15 -5.93
C SER A 152 2.27 13.38 -4.49
N GLY A 153 3.48 12.95 -4.14
CA GLY A 153 3.92 13.03 -2.76
C GLY A 153 5.26 12.38 -2.45
N LEU A 154 5.54 12.27 -1.15
CA LEU A 154 6.81 11.78 -0.63
C LEU A 154 6.89 10.26 -0.73
N LEU A 155 7.97 9.77 -1.31
CA LEU A 155 8.32 8.36 -1.42
C LEU A 155 9.62 8.10 -0.66
N VAL A 156 9.49 7.45 0.50
CA VAL A 156 10.61 7.03 1.34
C VAL A 156 10.85 5.55 1.14
N THR A 157 12.05 5.17 0.71
CA THR A 157 12.41 3.75 0.51
C THR A 157 13.69 3.44 1.26
N GLY A 158 13.71 2.36 2.06
CA GLY A 158 14.91 1.90 2.76
C GLY A 158 15.15 0.40 2.58
N THR A 159 16.41 -0.02 2.49
CA THR A 159 16.77 -1.43 2.48
C THR A 159 18.06 -1.68 3.27
N ASP A 160 18.07 -2.71 4.11
CA ASP A 160 19.29 -3.10 4.85
C ASP A 160 20.25 -3.87 3.92
N LEU A 161 19.74 -4.87 3.21
CA LEU A 161 20.48 -5.66 2.23
C LEU A 161 19.62 -5.89 0.98
N GLY A 162 19.80 -5.05 -0.04
CA GLY A 162 18.91 -5.14 -1.18
C GLY A 162 19.08 -4.07 -2.24
N SER A 163 18.03 -3.91 -3.05
CA SER A 163 17.95 -2.86 -4.06
C SER A 163 16.55 -2.25 -4.12
N VAL A 164 16.48 -0.99 -4.53
CA VAL A 164 15.23 -0.32 -4.86
C VAL A 164 15.18 -0.13 -6.36
N ARG A 165 14.07 -0.55 -6.99
CA ARG A 165 13.82 -0.42 -8.42
C ARG A 165 12.52 0.33 -8.66
N TYR A 166 12.55 1.19 -9.66
CA TYR A 166 11.41 1.96 -10.13
C TYR A 166 11.12 1.54 -11.56
N SER A 167 9.85 1.56 -11.96
CA SER A 167 9.52 1.43 -13.37
C SER A 167 10.07 2.63 -14.15
N PRO A 168 10.21 2.54 -15.49
CA PRO A 168 10.71 3.65 -16.30
C PRO A 168 9.92 4.95 -16.09
N GLU A 169 8.59 4.87 -16.08
CA GLU A 169 7.70 6.03 -15.91
C GLU A 169 7.75 6.60 -14.50
N VAL A 170 7.81 5.76 -13.46
CA VAL A 170 8.03 6.24 -12.09
C VAL A 170 9.39 6.96 -12.02
N SER A 171 10.45 6.36 -12.59
CA SER A 171 11.78 6.96 -12.61
C SER A 171 11.80 8.33 -13.29
N ALA A 172 11.05 8.48 -14.38
CA ALA A 172 10.96 9.74 -15.13
C ALA A 172 10.29 10.88 -14.35
N ARG A 173 9.50 10.55 -13.31
CA ARG A 173 8.73 11.51 -12.49
C ARG A 173 9.29 11.68 -11.07
N LEU A 174 10.43 11.06 -10.76
CA LEU A 174 11.05 11.13 -9.44
C LEU A 174 12.02 12.31 -9.32
N THR A 175 11.81 13.13 -8.31
CA THR A 175 12.77 14.11 -7.81
C THR A 175 13.53 13.50 -6.63
N VAL A 176 14.85 13.45 -6.71
CA VAL A 176 15.70 12.95 -5.61
C VAL A 176 15.91 14.06 -4.59
N LEU A 177 15.57 13.81 -3.32
CA LEU A 177 15.73 14.78 -2.23
C LEU A 177 16.99 14.46 -1.40
N SER A 178 17.13 13.21 -0.94
CA SER A 178 18.30 12.78 -0.17
C SER A 178 18.47 11.26 -0.14
N GLU A 179 19.69 10.81 0.15
CA GLU A 179 20.01 9.40 0.40
C GLU A 179 21.01 9.31 1.57
N ILE A 180 20.58 8.73 2.69
CA ILE A 180 21.36 8.64 3.93
C ILE A 180 21.18 7.24 4.52
N ASN A 181 22.27 6.52 4.77
CA ASN A 181 22.27 5.19 5.38
C ASN A 181 21.32 4.19 4.70
N GLY A 182 21.30 4.16 3.37
CA GLY A 182 20.42 3.26 2.60
C GLY A 182 18.95 3.66 2.58
N ILE A 183 18.56 4.72 3.29
CA ILE A 183 17.24 5.35 3.23
C ILE A 183 17.28 6.43 2.17
N ARG A 184 16.32 6.38 1.24
CA ARG A 184 16.20 7.30 0.12
C ARG A 184 14.89 8.07 0.24
N TYR A 185 14.99 9.39 0.23
CA TYR A 185 13.87 10.30 0.20
C TYR A 185 13.73 10.84 -1.21
N ARG A 186 12.58 10.59 -1.84
CA ARG A 186 12.25 11.09 -3.17
C ARG A 186 10.86 11.69 -3.16
N PHE A 187 10.61 12.60 -4.06
CA PHE A 187 9.28 13.10 -4.35
C PHE A 187 8.85 12.54 -5.71
N LEU A 188 7.64 11.99 -5.81
CA LEU A 188 7.09 11.50 -7.07
C LEU A 188 5.93 12.42 -7.45
N GLY A 189 6.00 13.05 -8.62
CA GLY A 189 5.02 14.04 -9.06
C GLY A 189 5.64 15.43 -9.27
N ASP A 190 4.79 16.45 -9.31
CA ASP A 190 5.25 17.83 -9.48
C ASP A 190 5.68 18.41 -8.13
N TYR A 191 6.99 18.47 -7.92
CA TYR A 191 7.58 18.93 -6.67
C TYR A 191 7.30 20.42 -6.41
N GLU A 192 7.39 21.27 -7.43
CA GLU A 192 7.29 22.72 -7.28
C GLU A 192 5.87 23.18 -6.97
N SER A 193 4.85 22.57 -7.60
CA SER A 193 3.45 22.91 -7.32
C SER A 193 2.92 22.33 -6.01
N SER A 194 3.62 21.35 -5.43
CA SER A 194 3.17 20.67 -4.21
C SER A 194 3.31 21.51 -2.92
N ASN A 195 4.15 22.55 -2.94
CA ASN A 195 4.55 23.32 -1.75
C ASN A 195 5.12 22.46 -0.60
N TRP A 196 5.61 21.25 -0.90
CA TRP A 196 6.17 20.35 0.10
C TRP A 196 7.37 20.97 0.83
N ASP A 197 8.17 21.77 0.12
CA ASP A 197 9.35 22.47 0.60
C ASP A 197 9.03 23.56 1.65
N LYS A 198 7.83 24.14 1.61
CA LYS A 198 7.43 25.24 2.48
C LYS A 198 6.96 24.80 3.87
N ASP A 199 6.43 23.57 3.98
CA ASP A 199 5.91 23.03 5.24
C ASP A 199 6.05 21.50 5.28
N ALA A 200 7.30 21.03 5.21
CA ALA A 200 7.60 19.60 5.21
C ALA A 200 7.19 18.91 6.53
N GLU A 201 7.17 19.64 7.65
CA GLU A 201 6.82 19.12 8.97
C GLU A 201 5.32 18.81 9.08
N HIS A 202 4.46 19.65 8.46
CA HIS A 202 3.02 19.45 8.43
C HIS A 202 2.52 18.95 7.08
N TRP A 203 3.36 18.24 6.31
CA TRP A 203 2.95 17.68 5.03
C TRP A 203 1.65 16.88 5.16
N GLU A 204 0.60 17.27 4.42
CA GLU A 204 -0.72 16.62 4.46
C GLU A 204 -1.04 15.85 3.17
N GLY A 205 -0.15 15.84 2.18
CA GLY A 205 -0.35 15.13 0.93
C GLY A 205 0.00 13.64 1.00
N ASP A 206 0.12 13.01 -0.17
CA ASP A 206 0.41 11.59 -0.24
C ASP A 206 1.80 11.26 0.32
N GLU A 207 1.90 10.12 1.00
CA GLU A 207 3.16 9.65 1.57
C GLU A 207 3.22 8.11 1.52
N VAL A 208 4.31 7.59 0.97
CA VAL A 208 4.58 6.16 0.88
C VAL A 208 5.92 5.86 1.52
N ARG A 209 5.93 4.99 2.52
CA ARG A 209 7.13 4.50 3.20
C ARG A 209 7.29 3.01 2.98
N LEU A 210 8.36 2.62 2.31
CA LEU A 210 8.68 1.25 1.97
C LEU A 210 9.99 0.86 2.64
N HIS A 211 9.99 -0.28 3.32
CA HIS A 211 11.18 -0.79 3.96
C HIS A 211 11.34 -2.29 3.71
N THR A 212 12.57 -2.74 3.49
CA THR A 212 12.86 -4.16 3.45
C THR A 212 14.19 -4.54 4.08
N GLY A 213 14.19 -5.58 4.92
CA GLY A 213 15.41 -6.12 5.49
C GLY A 213 16.31 -6.75 4.43
N MET A 214 15.82 -7.76 3.72
CA MET A 214 16.59 -8.48 2.71
C MET A 214 15.79 -8.68 1.41
N GLY A 215 16.09 -7.88 0.38
CA GLY A 215 15.59 -8.15 -0.97
C GLY A 215 15.37 -6.92 -1.82
N THR A 216 14.20 -6.80 -2.45
CA THR A 216 13.98 -5.75 -3.45
C THR A 216 12.69 -5.00 -3.19
N ILE A 217 12.78 -3.67 -3.22
CA ILE A 217 11.63 -2.77 -3.29
C ILE A 217 11.37 -2.47 -4.77
N ARG A 218 10.12 -2.63 -5.21
CA ARG A 218 9.67 -2.28 -6.57
C ARG A 218 8.50 -1.32 -6.49
N VAL A 219 8.57 -0.22 -7.22
CA VAL A 219 7.47 0.76 -7.32
C VAL A 219 7.14 1.04 -8.78
N ALA A 220 5.89 0.83 -9.16
CA ALA A 220 5.36 1.13 -10.50
C ALA A 220 4.00 1.82 -10.41
N PHE A 221 3.48 2.29 -11.55
CA PHE A 221 2.07 2.67 -11.64
C PHE A 221 1.18 1.44 -11.83
N LEU A 222 -0.10 1.55 -11.45
CA LEU A 222 -1.09 0.46 -11.51
C LEU A 222 -1.28 -0.15 -12.90
N ASP A 223 -1.18 0.67 -13.93
CA ASP A 223 -1.35 0.31 -15.33
C ASP A 223 -0.08 -0.29 -15.95
N GLU A 224 1.00 -0.43 -15.17
CA GLU A 224 2.26 -0.96 -15.63
C GLU A 224 2.45 -2.41 -15.24
N GLU A 225 2.85 -3.22 -16.22
CA GLU A 225 3.36 -4.55 -15.96
C GLU A 225 4.85 -4.46 -15.61
N TRP A 226 5.20 -4.84 -14.39
CA TRP A 226 6.60 -5.14 -14.10
C TRP A 226 7.02 -6.32 -14.98
N PRO A 227 8.12 -6.22 -15.74
CA PRO A 227 8.66 -7.39 -16.41
C PRO A 227 8.95 -8.41 -15.32
N THR A 228 8.12 -9.45 -15.26
CA THR A 228 8.45 -10.61 -14.46
C THR A 228 9.78 -11.06 -15.03
N ILE A 229 10.81 -11.03 -14.20
CA ILE A 229 12.02 -11.78 -14.52
C ILE A 229 11.51 -13.21 -14.55
N ARG A 230 11.09 -13.70 -15.73
CA ARG A 230 11.02 -15.12 -16.00
C ARG A 230 12.37 -15.58 -15.52
N ARG A 231 12.42 -16.37 -14.44
CA ARG A 231 13.63 -17.08 -14.05
C ARG A 231 14.06 -17.78 -15.32
N SER A 232 15.00 -17.18 -16.03
CA SER A 232 15.38 -17.70 -17.32
C SER A 232 15.97 -19.05 -16.96
N SER A 233 15.43 -20.10 -17.55
CA SER A 233 15.90 -21.48 -17.39
C SER A 233 17.32 -21.66 -17.96
N TRP A 234 18.10 -20.59 -18.03
CA TRP A 234 19.47 -20.55 -18.54
C TRP A 234 20.44 -21.18 -17.54
N PHE A 235 20.10 -21.18 -16.24
CA PHE A 235 20.85 -21.97 -15.26
C PHE A 235 20.67 -23.50 -15.44
N PHE A 236 19.68 -23.98 -16.20
CA PHE A 236 19.57 -25.39 -16.58
C PHE A 236 20.20 -25.72 -17.96
N ARG A 237 20.58 -24.71 -18.77
CA ARG A 237 21.28 -24.97 -20.05
C ARG A 237 22.81 -25.01 -19.92
N CYS A 238 23.41 -24.39 -18.90
CA CYS A 238 24.87 -24.49 -18.70
C CYS A 238 25.31 -25.81 -18.04
N ILE A 239 24.42 -26.58 -17.41
CA ILE A 239 24.75 -27.91 -16.84
C ILE A 239 24.52 -29.05 -17.85
N LEU A 240 23.71 -28.84 -18.89
CA LEU A 240 23.48 -29.84 -19.94
C LEU A 240 24.44 -29.74 -21.15
N LEU A 241 25.20 -28.65 -21.28
CA LEU A 241 26.20 -28.50 -22.35
C LEU A 241 27.60 -29.00 -21.97
N THR A 242 27.85 -29.38 -20.71
CA THR A 242 29.09 -30.06 -20.31
C THR A 242 28.96 -31.59 -20.26
N ALA A 243 27.73 -32.14 -20.29
CA ALA A 243 27.50 -33.58 -20.19
C ALA A 243 27.50 -34.32 -21.55
N THR A 244 27.38 -33.62 -22.69
CA THR A 244 27.41 -34.26 -24.03
C THR A 244 28.79 -34.23 -24.69
N SER A 245 29.77 -33.52 -24.12
CA SER A 245 31.15 -33.47 -24.65
C SER A 245 32.09 -34.55 -24.12
N LEU A 246 31.68 -35.38 -23.15
CA LEU A 246 32.52 -36.47 -22.61
C LEU A 246 32.10 -37.88 -23.07
N LEU A 247 30.99 -38.02 -23.79
CA LEU A 247 30.54 -39.30 -24.36
C LEU A 247 30.93 -39.51 -25.84
N ALA A 248 31.47 -38.49 -26.51
CA ALA A 248 31.94 -38.60 -27.90
C ALA A 248 33.41 -39.08 -28.03
N ILE A 249 34.14 -39.24 -26.92
CA ILE A 249 35.57 -39.66 -26.97
C ILE A 249 35.73 -41.18 -26.80
N TRP A 250 34.70 -41.93 -26.43
CA TRP A 250 34.80 -43.39 -26.21
C TRP A 250 34.41 -44.29 -27.38
N VAL A 251 33.87 -43.75 -28.49
CA VAL A 251 33.39 -44.59 -29.62
C VAL A 251 34.41 -44.71 -30.77
N VAL A 252 35.49 -43.92 -30.77
CA VAL A 252 36.52 -43.98 -31.84
C VAL A 252 37.66 -44.97 -31.55
N ALA A 253 37.68 -45.64 -30.39
CA ALA A 253 38.78 -46.52 -30.00
C ALA A 253 38.51 -48.04 -30.16
N ILE A 254 37.43 -48.46 -30.84
CA ILE A 254 37.08 -49.90 -31.00
C ILE A 254 37.15 -50.38 -32.47
N VAL A 255 37.57 -49.55 -33.42
CA VAL A 255 37.82 -49.99 -34.80
C VAL A 255 39.15 -49.42 -35.31
N SER A 256 40.25 -50.02 -34.90
CA SER A 256 41.56 -50.01 -35.59
C SER A 256 42.37 -51.21 -35.13
#